data_AF-A0A5E6NLV8-F1
#
_entry.id   AF-A0A5E6NLV8-F1
#
_cell.length_a   1.000
_cell.length_b   1.000
_cell.length_c   1.000
_cell.angle_alpha   90.00
_cell.angle_beta   90.00
_cell.angle_gamma   90.00
#
_symmetry.space_group_name_H-M   'P 1'
#
loop_
_entity.id
_entity.type
_entity.pdbx_description
1 polymer ?
#
loop_
_entity_poly.entity_id
_entity_poly.type
_entity_poly.pdbx_seq_one_letter_code
_entity_poly.pdbx_strand_id
1 'polypeptide(L)'
;VGVGTTNLAFGKPAIQSSNYYKTDRYRASQAVNGNTRGVWYTSSITHTQYEQGAWWQVDLGSKKDIKQIIIYNRTDCCVNRLSNYQVSISNKADFSTHTYQQDFHVAPNPRKIIQLDASGKQGRYVRIQLLDKNYLSLAEVQVMGVDPLRFAEVDYSSARNDFGGVNNAPNYANKTAFATIKSDGSIMAWGNPYFGGKKAPTNGGYIEIYSNERAFAALKADGSITTWGSLKYGGKNAPNAPTDKGYTKIYSTTNAFAALTRNGSIKAWGNPYSGGADAPSGSGYTKIYSNREAFATLTRDGSIKTWGDVYYGGKDAPNAPTDKGYTKVYSTTNAFAALKIDGSIKGWGRAYSGGANSPDDKGYTEIYSNAVAFAALKTDGSIKAWGEPGDGGTNAPDGKGYTKFIQIHMPLLPLKPMAQSRRGVVQILEAQTHPMAKAIPKFIQMIMPLLPLKPMAQSRRGVVQILEAQTHPIYPLTKAISRFIQLIKPLLLLKLMAQLHRGVA
;
A
#
# COMPACT_ATOMS: atom_id res chain seq x y z
N VAL A 1 -16.68 20.41 9.45
CA VAL A 1 -15.93 19.41 8.65
C VAL A 1 -15.34 18.42 9.64
N GLY A 2 -15.64 17.13 9.51
CA GLY A 2 -15.11 16.12 10.44
C GLY A 2 -13.58 16.04 10.33
N VAL A 3 -12.91 15.88 11.47
CA VAL A 3 -11.46 15.68 11.53
C VAL A 3 -11.11 14.46 10.65
N GLY A 4 -10.32 14.66 9.58
CA GLY A 4 -9.77 13.55 8.76
C GLY A 4 -10.32 13.34 7.33
N THR A 5 -11.24 14.16 6.82
CA THR A 5 -11.71 14.07 5.41
C THR A 5 -11.02 15.08 4.49
N THR A 6 -10.71 14.71 3.25
CA THR A 6 -10.14 15.57 2.20
C THR A 6 -11.06 15.70 0.99
N ASN A 7 -10.87 16.73 0.15
CA ASN A 7 -11.59 16.86 -1.13
C ASN A 7 -10.95 15.95 -2.18
N LEU A 8 -11.61 14.84 -2.47
CA LEU A 8 -11.13 13.80 -3.39
C LEU A 8 -11.23 14.19 -4.86
N ALA A 9 -12.07 15.17 -5.18
CA ALA A 9 -12.31 15.62 -6.54
C ALA A 9 -11.28 16.68 -6.99
N PHE A 10 -10.57 17.32 -6.06
CA PHE A 10 -9.64 18.41 -6.38
C PHE A 10 -8.56 17.98 -7.39
N GLY A 11 -8.51 18.69 -8.53
CA GLY A 11 -7.59 18.44 -9.64
C GLY A 11 -7.84 17.16 -10.43
N LYS A 12 -8.97 16.47 -10.22
CA LYS A 12 -9.27 15.19 -10.88
C LYS A 12 -9.85 15.38 -12.29
N PRO A 13 -9.69 14.37 -13.17
CA PRO A 13 -10.37 14.38 -14.47
C PRO A 13 -11.89 14.45 -14.30
N ALA A 14 -12.49 15.45 -14.94
CA ALA A 14 -13.93 15.63 -14.98
C ALA A 14 -14.40 15.81 -16.43
N ILE A 15 -15.61 15.33 -16.71
CA ILE A 15 -16.27 15.40 -18.01
C ILE A 15 -17.72 15.86 -17.79
N GLN A 16 -18.33 16.40 -18.84
CA GLN A 16 -19.73 16.81 -18.85
C GLN A 16 -20.37 16.46 -20.18
N SER A 17 -21.70 16.34 -20.20
CA SER A 17 -22.49 15.92 -21.36
C SER A 17 -22.20 16.75 -22.61
N SER A 18 -22.00 18.05 -22.43
CA SER A 18 -21.67 18.99 -23.50
C SER A 18 -20.98 20.24 -22.94
N ASN A 19 -20.31 21.02 -23.80
CA ASN A 19 -19.73 22.32 -23.42
C ASN A 19 -20.56 23.45 -24.07
N TYR A 20 -20.90 24.47 -23.28
CA TYR A 20 -21.53 25.68 -23.79
C TYR A 20 -20.52 26.51 -24.59
N TYR A 21 -20.76 26.58 -25.91
CA TYR A 21 -19.81 27.03 -26.93
C TYR A 21 -18.53 26.19 -27.01
N LYS A 22 -17.87 26.16 -28.18
CA LYS A 22 -16.57 25.48 -28.39
C LYS A 22 -15.40 26.26 -27.72
N THR A 23 -15.60 26.73 -26.49
CA THR A 23 -14.57 27.48 -25.75
C THR A 23 -14.02 26.65 -24.60
N ASP A 24 -12.74 26.82 -24.31
CA ASP A 24 -12.04 26.15 -23.23
C ASP A 24 -12.45 26.64 -21.83
N ARG A 25 -13.23 27.73 -21.73
CA ARG A 25 -13.46 28.45 -20.47
C ARG A 25 -14.39 27.73 -19.51
N TYR A 26 -15.45 27.09 -20.00
CA TYR A 26 -16.54 26.52 -19.18
C TYR A 26 -16.54 24.98 -19.10
N ARG A 27 -15.34 24.40 -19.18
CA ARG A 27 -15.11 22.95 -19.17
C ARG A 27 -15.40 22.35 -17.80
N ALA A 28 -15.70 21.04 -17.80
CA ALA A 28 -15.97 20.27 -16.59
C ALA A 28 -14.91 20.40 -15.48
N SER A 29 -13.63 20.60 -15.82
CA SER A 29 -12.54 20.75 -14.85
C SER A 29 -12.65 22.00 -13.97
N GLN A 30 -13.49 22.98 -14.34
CA GLN A 30 -13.69 24.17 -13.49
C GLN A 30 -14.35 23.83 -12.15
N ALA A 31 -15.18 22.78 -12.08
CA ALA A 31 -15.84 22.36 -10.85
C ALA A 31 -14.96 21.51 -9.91
N VAL A 32 -13.67 21.39 -10.20
CA VAL A 32 -12.71 20.60 -9.40
C VAL A 32 -11.38 21.34 -9.19
N ASN A 33 -11.36 22.65 -9.37
CA ASN A 33 -10.15 23.46 -9.25
C ASN A 33 -10.02 24.16 -7.88
N GLY A 34 -11.00 23.97 -6.98
CA GLY A 34 -11.06 24.56 -5.65
C GLY A 34 -11.65 25.96 -5.58
N ASN A 35 -12.06 26.55 -6.70
CA ASN A 35 -12.67 27.87 -6.76
C ASN A 35 -14.19 27.77 -6.59
N THR A 36 -14.69 28.17 -5.43
CA THR A 36 -16.12 28.08 -5.08
C THR A 36 -16.96 29.27 -5.57
N ARG A 37 -16.39 30.21 -6.34
CA ARG A 37 -17.10 31.41 -6.81
C ARG A 37 -18.06 31.07 -7.96
N GLY A 38 -19.36 31.15 -7.68
CA GLY A 38 -20.43 30.95 -8.66
C GLY A 38 -20.67 32.14 -9.60
N VAL A 39 -19.64 32.72 -10.20
CA VAL A 39 -19.74 33.87 -11.12
C VAL A 39 -19.33 33.48 -12.54
N TRP A 40 -20.16 33.79 -13.53
CA TRP A 40 -19.93 33.39 -14.93
C TRP A 40 -18.70 34.03 -15.56
N TYR A 41 -18.56 35.35 -15.42
CA TYR A 41 -17.55 36.13 -16.11
C TYR A 41 -16.12 35.86 -15.62
N THR A 42 -15.96 35.20 -14.47
CA THR A 42 -14.65 34.84 -13.89
C THR A 42 -14.12 33.48 -14.39
N SER A 43 -14.81 32.83 -15.33
CA SER A 43 -14.45 31.48 -15.83
C SER A 43 -14.31 30.43 -14.71
N SER A 44 -15.04 30.62 -13.61
CA SER A 44 -14.98 29.78 -12.40
C SER A 44 -16.14 28.80 -12.32
N ILE A 45 -16.89 28.61 -13.41
CA ILE A 45 -18.00 27.66 -13.46
C ILE A 45 -17.93 26.76 -14.69
N THR A 46 -18.50 25.57 -14.55
CA THR A 46 -18.85 24.68 -15.66
C THR A 46 -20.16 25.14 -16.31
N HIS A 47 -20.37 24.80 -17.59
CA HIS A 47 -21.65 25.07 -18.27
C HIS A 47 -21.87 24.14 -19.46
N THR A 48 -22.98 23.40 -19.43
CA THR A 48 -23.42 22.55 -20.53
C THR A 48 -24.23 23.32 -21.56
N GLN A 49 -24.60 22.68 -22.68
CA GLN A 49 -25.66 23.17 -23.55
C GLN A 49 -27.05 22.96 -22.91
N TYR A 50 -28.07 23.51 -23.55
CA TYR A 50 -29.46 23.31 -23.15
C TYR A 50 -29.94 21.94 -23.64
N GLU A 51 -29.95 20.96 -22.74
CA GLU A 51 -30.23 19.58 -23.11
C GLU A 51 -30.99 18.85 -22.00
N GLN A 52 -31.71 17.79 -22.40
CA GLN A 52 -32.45 16.95 -21.47
C GLN A 52 -31.45 16.13 -20.65
N GLY A 53 -31.53 16.23 -19.33
CA GLY A 53 -30.69 15.43 -18.46
C GLY A 53 -29.20 15.75 -18.54
N ALA A 54 -28.85 17.02 -18.79
CA ALA A 54 -27.46 17.49 -18.80
C ALA A 54 -26.73 17.06 -17.53
N TRP A 55 -25.48 16.62 -17.66
CA TRP A 55 -24.74 16.04 -16.55
C TRP A 55 -23.29 16.46 -16.50
N TRP A 56 -22.75 16.45 -15.29
CA TRP A 56 -21.33 16.63 -14.97
C TRP A 56 -20.86 15.44 -14.14
N GLN A 57 -19.63 14.98 -14.37
CA GLN A 57 -19.07 13.79 -13.74
C GLN A 57 -17.58 13.96 -13.46
N VAL A 58 -17.13 13.46 -12.30
CA VAL A 58 -15.71 13.35 -11.95
C VAL A 58 -15.28 11.89 -11.80
N ASP A 59 -14.07 11.58 -12.26
CA ASP A 59 -13.37 10.33 -11.97
C ASP A 59 -12.38 10.55 -10.81
N LEU A 60 -12.66 9.95 -9.65
CA LEU A 60 -11.78 10.05 -8.48
C LEU A 60 -10.44 9.27 -8.64
N GLY A 61 -10.29 8.54 -9.74
CA GLY A 61 -9.13 7.73 -10.11
C GLY A 61 -9.19 6.29 -9.59
N SER A 62 -9.82 6.07 -8.44
CA SER A 62 -10.11 4.75 -7.87
C SER A 62 -11.36 4.81 -7.00
N LYS A 63 -11.80 3.65 -6.49
CA LYS A 63 -12.94 3.56 -5.55
C LYS A 63 -12.57 4.23 -4.22
N LYS A 64 -13.39 5.19 -3.77
CA LYS A 64 -13.20 5.98 -2.54
C LYS A 64 -14.38 5.80 -1.58
N ASP A 65 -14.15 6.11 -0.31
CA ASP A 65 -15.18 6.17 0.74
C ASP A 65 -15.65 7.62 0.89
N ILE A 66 -16.79 7.92 0.27
CA ILE A 66 -17.33 9.25 0.18
C ILE A 66 -18.24 9.46 1.40
N LYS A 67 -17.95 10.49 2.19
CA LYS A 67 -18.71 10.83 3.40
C LYS A 67 -19.70 11.96 3.17
N GLN A 68 -19.34 12.87 2.26
CA GLN A 68 -20.10 14.06 2.01
C GLN A 68 -19.83 14.56 0.59
N ILE A 69 -20.86 15.10 -0.05
CA ILE A 69 -20.73 15.81 -1.32
C ILE A 69 -21.19 17.25 -1.09
N ILE A 70 -20.36 18.22 -1.47
CA ILE A 70 -20.68 19.65 -1.39
C ILE A 70 -20.76 20.20 -2.80
N ILE A 71 -21.93 20.69 -3.18
CA ILE A 71 -22.18 21.25 -4.51
C ILE A 71 -22.28 22.76 -4.37
N TYR A 72 -21.37 23.50 -5.00
CA TYR A 72 -21.42 24.95 -5.12
C TYR A 72 -22.05 25.30 -6.46
N ASN A 73 -23.14 26.04 -6.40
CA ASN A 73 -23.92 26.45 -7.58
C ASN A 73 -23.37 27.75 -8.17
N ARG A 74 -23.83 28.08 -9.37
CA ARG A 74 -23.80 29.44 -9.90
C ARG A 74 -24.70 30.36 -9.06
N THR A 75 -24.23 31.57 -8.75
CA THR A 75 -24.89 32.50 -7.82
C THR A 75 -25.07 33.92 -8.36
N ASP A 76 -24.38 34.31 -9.44
CA ASP A 76 -24.48 35.64 -10.06
C ASP A 76 -25.80 35.87 -10.82
N CYS A 77 -26.36 34.82 -11.41
CA CYS A 77 -27.72 34.76 -11.90
C CYS A 77 -28.14 33.29 -11.94
N CYS A 78 -29.41 33.04 -12.26
CA CYS A 78 -29.76 31.75 -12.84
C CYS A 78 -29.60 30.56 -11.86
N VAL A 79 -29.58 30.85 -10.56
CA VAL A 79 -29.48 29.89 -9.44
C VAL A 79 -30.46 28.73 -9.62
N ASN A 80 -31.69 29.06 -10.04
CA ASN A 80 -32.81 28.13 -10.20
C ASN A 80 -32.61 27.07 -11.31
N ARG A 81 -31.55 27.16 -12.13
CA ARG A 81 -31.27 26.14 -13.16
C ARG A 81 -30.88 24.78 -12.59
N LEU A 82 -30.27 24.76 -11.39
CA LEU A 82 -29.97 23.54 -10.63
C LEU A 82 -31.09 23.23 -9.62
N SER A 83 -32.36 23.47 -9.96
CA SER A 83 -33.48 23.23 -9.04
C SER A 83 -34.00 21.80 -9.06
N ASN A 84 -33.80 21.04 -10.14
CA ASN A 84 -34.28 19.66 -10.24
C ASN A 84 -33.16 18.74 -10.77
N TYR A 85 -32.49 18.05 -9.86
CA TYR A 85 -31.28 17.29 -10.17
C TYR A 85 -31.10 16.06 -9.29
N GLN A 86 -30.41 15.08 -9.84
CA GLN A 86 -29.98 13.88 -9.17
C GLN A 86 -28.49 13.93 -8.88
N VAL A 87 -28.12 13.41 -7.71
CA VAL A 87 -26.73 13.13 -7.34
C VAL A 87 -26.57 11.64 -7.22
N SER A 88 -25.58 11.10 -7.93
CA SER A 88 -25.32 9.68 -7.94
C SER A 88 -23.84 9.35 -7.78
N ILE A 89 -23.60 8.17 -7.22
CA ILE A 89 -22.27 7.61 -6.99
C ILE A 89 -22.23 6.23 -7.65
N SER A 90 -21.17 5.94 -8.39
CA SER A 90 -20.99 4.66 -9.08
C SER A 90 -19.54 4.16 -9.06
N ASN A 91 -19.36 2.86 -9.26
CA ASN A 91 -18.07 2.26 -9.57
C ASN A 91 -17.81 2.18 -11.08
N LYS A 92 -18.83 2.39 -11.92
CA LYS A 92 -18.74 2.32 -13.38
C LYS A 92 -18.93 3.71 -13.98
N ALA A 93 -18.16 4.02 -15.02
CA ALA A 93 -18.21 5.34 -15.67
C ALA A 93 -19.52 5.61 -16.41
N ASP A 94 -20.26 4.56 -16.79
CA ASP A 94 -21.54 4.62 -17.49
C ASP A 94 -22.74 4.85 -16.56
N PHE A 95 -22.56 4.70 -15.24
CA PHE A 95 -23.64 4.76 -14.24
C PHE A 95 -24.77 3.73 -14.48
N SER A 96 -24.45 2.59 -15.09
CA SER A 96 -25.36 1.44 -15.21
C SER A 96 -25.76 0.82 -13.85
N THR A 97 -24.99 1.13 -12.81
CA THR A 97 -25.24 0.74 -11.42
C THR A 97 -24.96 1.92 -10.50
N HIS A 98 -25.70 2.03 -9.40
CA HIS A 98 -25.54 3.11 -8.42
C HIS A 98 -25.29 2.53 -7.03
N THR A 99 -24.28 3.06 -6.32
CA THR A 99 -24.09 2.79 -4.88
C THR A 99 -24.81 3.81 -4.02
N TYR A 100 -25.15 4.95 -4.61
CA TYR A 100 -26.02 5.97 -4.05
C TYR A 100 -26.66 6.76 -5.18
N GLN A 101 -27.92 7.14 -4.97
CA GLN A 101 -28.70 7.93 -5.89
C GLN A 101 -29.75 8.68 -5.07
N GLN A 102 -29.87 9.98 -5.27
CA GLN A 102 -30.90 10.79 -4.62
C GLN A 102 -31.24 12.00 -5.48
N ASP A 103 -32.53 12.30 -5.54
CA ASP A 103 -33.07 13.45 -6.25
C ASP A 103 -33.24 14.65 -5.31
N PHE A 104 -33.06 15.84 -5.86
CA PHE A 104 -33.13 17.12 -5.18
C PHE A 104 -33.95 18.09 -6.02
N HIS A 105 -34.92 18.73 -5.36
CA HIS A 105 -35.89 19.64 -6.01
C HIS A 105 -35.74 21.11 -5.53
N VAL A 106 -34.57 21.47 -5.00
CA VAL A 106 -34.27 22.83 -4.53
C VAL A 106 -32.87 23.22 -4.97
N ALA A 107 -32.74 24.42 -5.56
CA ALA A 107 -31.45 24.93 -6.02
C ALA A 107 -30.49 25.24 -4.86
N PRO A 108 -29.24 24.76 -4.91
CA PRO A 108 -28.23 25.17 -3.93
C PRO A 108 -27.93 26.67 -4.04
N ASN A 109 -27.92 27.39 -2.91
CA ASN A 109 -27.58 28.81 -2.88
C ASN A 109 -26.86 29.20 -1.56
N PRO A 110 -25.53 29.45 -1.55
CA PRO A 110 -24.60 29.18 -2.66
C PRO A 110 -24.29 27.68 -2.82
N ARG A 111 -24.58 26.86 -1.80
CA ARG A 111 -24.16 25.45 -1.79
C ARG A 111 -25.17 24.51 -1.12
N LYS A 112 -25.08 23.23 -1.47
CA LYS A 112 -25.80 22.13 -0.84
C LYS A 112 -24.77 21.15 -0.29
N ILE A 113 -24.93 20.81 0.98
CA ILE A 113 -24.16 19.75 1.63
C ILE A 113 -25.05 18.53 1.69
N ILE A 114 -24.59 17.45 1.08
CA ILE A 114 -25.21 16.13 1.13
C ILE A 114 -24.38 15.30 2.09
N GLN A 115 -24.95 15.03 3.26
CA GLN A 115 -24.35 14.11 4.22
C GLN A 115 -24.73 12.69 3.81
N LEU A 116 -23.74 11.83 3.66
CA LEU A 116 -23.97 10.41 3.48
C LEU A 116 -24.02 9.74 4.87
N ASP A 117 -24.60 8.54 4.96
CA ASP A 117 -24.76 7.82 6.23
C ASP A 117 -23.43 7.61 6.99
N ALA A 118 -23.50 7.18 8.25
CA ALA A 118 -22.32 7.00 9.11
C ALA A 118 -21.26 6.06 8.49
N SER A 119 -21.68 5.12 7.64
CA SER A 119 -20.79 4.23 6.88
C SER A 119 -20.15 4.88 5.64
N GLY A 120 -20.68 6.02 5.16
CA GLY A 120 -20.31 6.58 3.86
C GLY A 120 -20.78 5.73 2.68
N LYS A 121 -20.56 6.23 1.46
CA LYS A 121 -20.85 5.48 0.23
C LYS A 121 -19.58 5.26 -0.56
N GLN A 122 -19.37 4.01 -0.99
CA GLN A 122 -18.22 3.68 -1.81
C GLN A 122 -18.49 3.97 -3.29
N GLY A 123 -17.54 4.61 -3.97
CA GLY A 123 -17.63 4.86 -5.42
C GLY A 123 -16.37 5.45 -6.03
N ARG A 124 -16.20 5.27 -7.34
CA ARG A 124 -15.11 5.90 -8.13
C ARG A 124 -15.59 7.16 -8.85
N TYR A 125 -16.85 7.17 -9.26
CA TYR A 125 -17.43 8.26 -10.03
C TYR A 125 -18.54 8.92 -9.23
N VAL A 126 -18.60 10.25 -9.33
CA VAL A 126 -19.72 11.06 -8.81
C VAL A 126 -20.29 11.83 -9.99
N ARG A 127 -21.62 11.81 -10.13
CA ARG A 127 -22.34 12.53 -11.19
C ARG A 127 -23.42 13.42 -10.59
N ILE A 128 -23.51 14.63 -11.13
CA ILE A 128 -24.62 15.57 -10.92
C ILE A 128 -25.36 15.65 -12.26
N GLN A 129 -26.64 15.30 -12.28
CA GLN A 129 -27.43 15.21 -13.49
C GLN A 129 -28.76 15.92 -13.31
N LEU A 130 -29.16 16.77 -14.25
CA LEU A 130 -30.50 17.34 -14.24
C LEU A 130 -31.55 16.25 -14.51
N LEU A 131 -32.74 16.40 -13.95
CA LEU A 131 -33.88 15.55 -14.29
C LEU A 131 -34.71 16.14 -15.44
N ASP A 132 -34.57 17.44 -15.68
CA ASP A 132 -35.29 18.17 -16.72
C ASP A 132 -34.35 18.63 -17.86
N LYS A 133 -34.93 19.29 -18.86
CA LYS A 133 -34.22 19.99 -19.92
C LYS A 133 -33.78 21.38 -19.47
N ASN A 134 -32.49 21.54 -19.15
CA ASN A 134 -31.91 22.83 -18.80
C ASN A 134 -30.40 22.88 -19.03
N TYR A 135 -29.79 24.03 -18.75
CA TYR A 135 -28.34 24.19 -18.63
C TYR A 135 -27.88 23.76 -17.24
N LEU A 136 -26.89 22.87 -17.16
CA LEU A 136 -26.19 22.57 -15.91
C LEU A 136 -25.00 23.51 -15.75
N SER A 137 -24.88 24.16 -14.60
CA SER A 137 -23.73 24.99 -14.26
C SER A 137 -23.34 24.81 -12.79
N LEU A 138 -22.08 24.50 -12.56
CA LEU A 138 -21.53 24.21 -11.23
C LEU A 138 -20.26 25.03 -11.04
N ALA A 139 -20.12 25.68 -9.88
CA ALA A 139 -18.92 26.40 -9.51
C ALA A 139 -17.83 25.45 -9.00
N GLU A 140 -18.19 24.55 -8.09
CA GLU A 140 -17.29 23.55 -7.52
C GLU A 140 -18.11 22.36 -7.00
N VAL A 141 -17.58 21.15 -7.16
CA VAL A 141 -18.11 19.94 -6.52
C VAL A 141 -17.00 19.34 -5.68
N GLN A 142 -17.14 19.49 -4.35
CA GLN A 142 -16.21 18.89 -3.41
C GLN A 142 -16.75 17.52 -3.00
N VAL A 143 -15.97 16.48 -3.29
CA VAL A 143 -16.27 15.12 -2.85
C VAL A 143 -15.46 14.88 -1.59
N MET A 144 -16.09 15.16 -0.45
CA MET A 144 -15.48 15.03 0.86
C MET A 144 -15.55 13.58 1.27
N GLY A 145 -14.38 12.96 1.33
CA GLY A 145 -14.27 11.60 1.78
C GLY A 145 -13.04 11.44 2.62
N VAL A 146 -12.98 10.28 3.24
CA VAL A 146 -11.69 9.71 3.49
C VAL A 146 -11.34 9.18 2.09
N ASP A 147 -10.30 9.70 1.44
CA ASP A 147 -9.59 8.80 0.52
C ASP A 147 -9.35 7.65 1.44
N PRO A 148 -9.97 6.47 1.24
CA PRO A 148 -9.70 5.40 2.15
C PRO A 148 -8.21 5.46 2.24
N LEU A 149 -7.74 5.78 3.43
CA LEU A 149 -6.83 4.87 3.98
C LEU A 149 -7.62 3.53 3.90
N ARG A 150 -7.66 2.87 2.72
CA ARG A 150 -6.59 1.98 2.41
C ARG A 150 -5.47 2.39 3.40
N PHE A 151 -5.56 1.88 4.66
CA PHE A 151 -4.51 0.96 5.10
C PHE A 151 -4.07 0.41 3.80
N ALA A 152 -2.98 0.97 3.25
CA ALA A 152 -2.79 0.84 1.83
C ALA A 152 -3.18 -0.61 1.56
N GLU A 153 -4.05 -0.92 0.60
CA GLU A 153 -3.42 -2.02 -0.10
C GLU A 153 -1.99 -1.44 -0.46
N VAL A 154 -0.88 -1.46 0.35
CA VAL A 154 -0.42 -2.55 1.24
C VAL A 154 -1.35 -3.71 1.01
N ASP A 155 -1.27 -4.17 -0.24
CA ASP A 155 -0.72 -5.48 -0.41
C ASP A 155 0.30 -5.67 0.74
N TYR A 156 -0.21 -6.01 1.93
CA TYR A 156 0.59 -6.24 3.12
C TYR A 156 1.45 -7.50 2.84
N SER A 157 1.19 -8.15 1.68
CA SER A 157 2.06 -8.96 0.82
C SER A 157 3.34 -8.31 0.29
N SER A 158 3.63 -7.04 0.57
CA SER A 158 4.84 -6.40 0.06
C SER A 158 5.33 -5.22 0.90
N ALA A 159 5.40 -5.37 2.22
CA ALA A 159 6.24 -4.49 3.06
C ALA A 159 7.72 -4.48 2.63
N ARG A 160 8.10 -5.31 1.64
CA ARG A 160 9.38 -5.29 0.92
C ARG A 160 9.28 -5.03 -0.58
N ASN A 161 8.13 -4.66 -1.17
CA ASN A 161 8.03 -4.54 -2.64
C ASN A 161 6.98 -3.60 -3.23
N ASP A 162 6.07 -3.03 -2.44
CA ASP A 162 5.17 -2.01 -3.00
C ASP A 162 5.94 -0.71 -3.19
N PHE A 163 6.01 -0.24 -4.44
CA PHE A 163 6.63 1.02 -4.90
C PHE A 163 8.13 1.02 -5.22
N GLY A 164 8.60 -0.08 -5.81
CA GLY A 164 9.89 -0.10 -6.50
C GLY A 164 10.97 -0.85 -5.73
N GLY A 165 10.67 -1.84 -4.91
CA GLY A 165 11.71 -2.67 -4.29
C GLY A 165 11.91 -2.46 -2.80
N VAL A 166 12.84 -3.24 -2.23
CA VAL A 166 12.93 -3.55 -0.79
C VAL A 166 13.04 -2.35 0.13
N ASN A 167 13.65 -1.26 -0.34
CA ASN A 167 13.93 -0.09 0.48
C ASN A 167 13.13 1.17 0.07
N ASN A 168 12.21 1.07 -0.90
CA ASN A 168 11.62 2.23 -1.58
C ASN A 168 10.29 2.73 -1.02
N ALA A 169 9.92 2.27 0.17
CA ALA A 169 8.78 2.82 0.91
C ALA A 169 9.15 4.19 1.55
N PRO A 170 8.19 5.11 1.73
CA PRO A 170 8.38 6.35 2.50
C PRO A 170 8.64 5.99 3.97
N ASN A 171 9.90 5.70 4.28
CA ASN A 171 10.35 5.24 5.58
C ASN A 171 10.81 6.45 6.40
N TYR A 172 9.94 6.90 7.31
CA TYR A 172 10.22 7.95 8.30
C TYR A 172 11.19 7.50 9.40
N ALA A 173 11.75 6.29 9.28
CA ALA A 173 12.77 5.73 10.12
C ALA A 173 13.90 5.13 9.27
N ASN A 174 15.12 5.25 9.76
CA ASN A 174 16.21 4.34 9.40
C ASN A 174 16.54 3.43 10.58
N LYS A 175 17.67 2.73 10.51
CA LYS A 175 18.05 1.73 11.53
C LYS A 175 18.08 2.27 12.97
N THR A 176 18.45 3.54 13.16
CA THR A 176 18.64 4.12 14.50
C THR A 176 18.18 5.57 14.65
N ALA A 177 17.50 6.13 13.65
CA ALA A 177 17.00 7.51 13.65
C ALA A 177 15.64 7.61 12.96
N PHE A 178 14.88 8.63 13.36
CA PHE A 178 13.57 8.98 12.81
C PHE A 178 13.61 10.38 12.23
N ALA A 179 12.77 10.62 11.22
CA ALA A 179 12.51 11.94 10.67
C ALA A 179 11.04 12.08 10.26
N THR A 180 10.47 13.27 10.43
CA THR A 180 9.08 13.56 10.05
C THR A 180 8.97 14.92 9.39
N ILE A 181 7.96 15.07 8.51
CA ILE A 181 7.59 16.33 7.87
C ILE A 181 6.39 16.91 8.62
N LYS A 182 6.48 18.17 9.03
CA LYS A 182 5.35 18.91 9.60
C LYS A 182 4.38 19.38 8.51
N SER A 183 3.20 19.84 8.90
CA SER A 183 2.21 20.42 7.97
C SER A 183 2.72 21.66 7.23
N ASP A 184 3.71 22.38 7.77
CA ASP A 184 4.37 23.52 7.12
C ASP A 184 5.50 23.12 6.16
N GLY A 185 5.76 21.81 5.99
CA GLY A 185 6.82 21.27 5.14
C GLY A 185 8.22 21.36 5.75
N SER A 186 8.39 21.72 7.03
CA SER A 186 9.66 21.63 7.76
C SER A 186 9.91 20.23 8.31
N ILE A 187 11.18 19.90 8.61
CA ILE A 187 11.58 18.55 9.04
C ILE A 187 12.06 18.54 10.49
N MET A 188 11.60 17.55 11.26
CA MET A 188 12.18 17.20 12.56
C MET A 188 12.83 15.82 12.48
N ALA A 189 14.00 15.65 13.09
CA ALA A 189 14.65 14.36 13.23
C ALA A 189 15.17 14.14 14.66
N TRP A 190 15.14 12.88 15.11
CA TRP A 190 15.64 12.47 16.42
C TRP A 190 16.26 11.06 16.34
N GLY A 191 17.09 10.71 17.33
CA GLY A 191 17.82 9.44 17.38
C GLY A 191 19.33 9.61 17.18
N ASN A 192 20.00 8.59 16.63
CA ASN A 192 21.45 8.60 16.49
C ASN A 192 21.94 9.75 15.58
N PRO A 193 22.77 10.69 16.09
CA PRO A 193 23.26 11.84 15.30
C PRO A 193 24.04 11.44 14.04
N TYR A 194 24.79 10.33 14.08
CA TYR A 194 25.57 9.85 12.93
C TYR A 194 24.70 9.30 11.80
N PHE A 195 23.44 8.97 12.10
CA PHE A 195 22.46 8.39 11.18
C PHE A 195 21.39 9.42 10.80
N GLY A 196 21.63 10.71 11.04
CA GLY A 196 20.69 11.79 10.69
C GLY A 196 19.59 12.03 11.72
N GLY A 197 19.71 11.47 12.94
CA GLY A 197 18.84 11.80 14.07
C GLY A 197 19.07 13.21 14.65
N LYS A 198 19.98 14.00 14.05
CA LYS A 198 20.17 15.43 14.29
C LYS A 198 20.49 16.11 12.95
N LYS A 199 20.44 17.45 12.95
CA LYS A 199 20.81 18.30 11.79
C LYS A 199 19.93 18.05 10.55
N ALA A 200 18.65 17.75 10.77
CA ALA A 200 17.64 17.85 9.72
C ALA A 200 17.65 19.27 9.10
N PRO A 201 17.28 19.41 7.82
CA PRO A 201 17.23 20.72 7.19
C PRO A 201 16.20 21.64 7.88
N THR A 202 16.55 22.91 8.03
CA THR A 202 15.75 23.91 8.75
C THR A 202 14.81 24.69 7.83
N ASN A 203 15.03 24.66 6.51
CA ASN A 203 14.14 25.27 5.55
C ASN A 203 12.85 24.44 5.36
N GLY A 204 11.75 25.08 4.98
CA GLY A 204 10.47 24.40 4.72
C GLY A 204 10.26 23.98 3.26
N GLY A 205 9.04 23.51 2.97
CA GLY A 205 8.57 23.17 1.63
C GLY A 205 8.88 21.75 1.14
N TYR A 206 9.28 20.85 2.04
CA TYR A 206 9.45 19.43 1.72
C TYR A 206 8.11 18.72 1.68
N ILE A 207 7.95 17.81 0.72
CA ILE A 207 6.73 17.04 0.49
C ILE A 207 6.91 15.55 0.81
N GLU A 208 8.14 15.03 0.72
CA GLU A 208 8.44 13.62 1.00
C GLU A 208 9.84 13.46 1.63
N ILE A 209 9.99 12.46 2.51
CA ILE A 209 11.28 12.02 3.09
C ILE A 209 11.52 10.57 2.69
N TYR A 210 12.77 10.28 2.39
CA TYR A 210 13.29 8.96 2.08
C TYR A 210 14.47 8.66 3.00
N SER A 211 14.67 7.38 3.30
CA SER A 211 15.79 6.91 4.10
C SER A 211 16.47 5.71 3.46
N ASN A 212 17.73 5.54 3.81
CA ASN A 212 18.43 4.25 3.75
C ASN A 212 18.90 3.89 5.17
N GLU A 213 19.81 2.93 5.36
CA GLU A 213 20.20 2.47 6.70
C GLU A 213 20.71 3.61 7.62
N ARG A 214 21.38 4.63 7.06
CA ARG A 214 22.12 5.64 7.86
C ARG A 214 22.00 7.09 7.38
N ALA A 215 21.16 7.37 6.39
CA ALA A 215 20.98 8.71 5.84
C ALA A 215 19.54 8.95 5.43
N PHE A 216 19.23 10.22 5.20
CA PHE A 216 17.94 10.69 4.73
C PHE A 216 18.10 11.63 3.53
N ALA A 217 17.07 11.66 2.68
CA ALA A 217 16.90 12.60 1.59
C ALA A 217 15.46 13.13 1.59
N ALA A 218 15.28 14.44 1.47
CA ALA A 218 13.97 15.08 1.40
C ALA A 218 13.76 15.76 0.05
N LEU A 219 12.57 15.58 -0.51
CA LEU A 219 12.15 16.08 -1.82
C LEU A 219 11.17 17.25 -1.65
N LYS A 220 11.33 18.31 -2.45
CA LYS A 220 10.39 19.42 -2.55
C LYS A 220 9.50 19.32 -3.80
N ALA A 221 8.41 20.09 -3.83
CA ALA A 221 7.50 20.15 -4.97
C ALA A 221 8.14 20.66 -6.27
N ASP A 222 9.19 21.50 -6.18
CA ASP A 222 9.98 21.94 -7.33
C ASP A 222 11.00 20.89 -7.80
N GLY A 223 11.04 19.74 -7.13
CA GLY A 223 11.94 18.63 -7.41
C GLY A 223 13.36 18.83 -6.90
N SER A 224 13.64 19.80 -6.03
CA SER A 224 14.93 19.91 -5.33
C SER A 224 15.05 18.87 -4.21
N ILE A 225 16.27 18.40 -3.97
CA ILE A 225 16.58 17.37 -2.97
C ILE A 225 17.53 17.94 -1.92
N THR A 226 17.33 17.61 -0.64
CA THR A 226 18.26 17.92 0.44
C THR A 226 18.55 16.67 1.27
N THR A 227 19.83 16.42 1.56
CA THR A 227 20.28 15.20 2.23
C THR A 227 20.93 15.47 3.58
N TRP A 228 20.79 14.53 4.52
CA TRP A 228 21.46 14.58 5.83
C TRP A 228 21.71 13.18 6.39
N GLY A 229 22.50 13.08 7.47
CA GLY A 229 22.98 11.82 8.02
C GLY A 229 24.37 11.43 7.51
N SER A 230 24.68 10.13 7.45
CA SER A 230 26.02 9.64 7.16
C SER A 230 26.48 9.96 5.73
N LEU A 231 27.63 10.64 5.59
CA LEU A 231 28.20 11.02 4.30
C LEU A 231 28.43 9.80 3.37
N LYS A 232 28.95 8.69 3.92
CA LYS A 232 29.20 7.44 3.15
C LYS A 232 27.91 6.79 2.62
N TYR A 233 26.75 7.18 3.15
CA TYR A 233 25.44 6.63 2.80
C TYR A 233 24.58 7.67 2.05
N GLY A 234 25.18 8.73 1.51
CA GLY A 234 24.42 9.73 0.75
C GLY A 234 23.83 10.86 1.60
N GLY A 235 24.31 11.04 2.83
CA GLY A 235 23.96 12.15 3.70
C GLY A 235 24.55 13.50 3.25
N LYS A 236 24.64 14.45 4.18
CA LYS A 236 25.07 15.83 3.86
C LYS A 236 26.48 15.81 3.25
N ASN A 237 26.66 16.56 2.15
CA ASN A 237 27.91 16.67 1.39
C ASN A 237 28.42 15.34 0.78
N ALA A 238 27.56 14.34 0.64
CA ALA A 238 27.93 13.13 -0.08
C ALA A 238 28.30 13.45 -1.54
N PRO A 239 29.33 12.79 -2.10
CA PRO A 239 29.65 12.92 -3.51
C PRO A 239 28.43 12.62 -4.39
N ASN A 240 28.27 13.37 -5.48
CA ASN A 240 27.17 13.24 -6.44
C ASN A 240 25.76 13.48 -5.90
N ALA A 241 25.61 13.94 -4.65
CA ALA A 241 24.30 14.36 -4.13
C ALA A 241 23.68 15.44 -5.05
N PRO A 242 22.38 15.33 -5.39
CA PRO A 242 21.75 16.27 -6.31
C PRO A 242 21.79 17.71 -5.80
N THR A 243 22.22 18.63 -6.66
CA THR A 243 22.20 20.10 -6.43
C THR A 243 21.23 20.82 -7.38
N ASP A 244 20.72 20.09 -8.36
CA ASP A 244 19.75 20.51 -9.37
C ASP A 244 18.30 20.17 -8.95
N LYS A 245 17.35 20.45 -9.84
CA LYS A 245 15.90 20.32 -9.61
C LYS A 245 15.24 19.40 -10.63
N GLY A 246 13.93 19.18 -10.48
CA GLY A 246 13.12 18.41 -11.43
C GLY A 246 13.05 16.91 -11.15
N TYR A 247 13.53 16.47 -9.98
CA TYR A 247 13.30 15.12 -9.49
C TYR A 247 11.85 14.92 -9.05
N THR A 248 11.34 13.71 -9.24
CA THR A 248 9.94 13.35 -8.98
C THR A 248 9.80 12.23 -7.97
N LYS A 249 10.83 11.39 -7.82
CA LYS A 249 10.87 10.29 -6.86
C LYS A 249 12.30 9.96 -6.48
N ILE A 250 12.50 9.52 -5.24
CA ILE A 250 13.76 8.98 -4.74
C ILE A 250 13.54 7.50 -4.40
N TYR A 251 14.61 6.73 -4.58
CA TYR A 251 14.71 5.31 -4.30
C TYR A 251 16.00 5.11 -3.51
N SER A 252 16.07 4.06 -2.70
CA SER A 252 17.23 3.69 -1.91
C SER A 252 17.57 2.21 -2.04
N THR A 253 18.84 1.90 -1.83
CA THR A 253 19.31 0.58 -1.38
C THR A 253 19.57 0.69 0.13
N THR A 254 20.22 -0.29 0.74
CA THR A 254 20.63 -0.18 2.14
C THR A 254 21.62 0.98 2.36
N ASN A 255 22.46 1.29 1.36
CA ASN A 255 23.58 2.23 1.53
C ASN A 255 23.64 3.38 0.50
N ALA A 256 22.70 3.44 -0.45
CA ALA A 256 22.71 4.44 -1.51
C ALA A 256 21.31 4.97 -1.84
N PHE A 257 21.26 6.01 -2.66
CA PHE A 257 20.05 6.59 -3.20
C PHE A 257 20.14 6.74 -4.71
N ALA A 258 18.98 6.76 -5.36
CA ALA A 258 18.78 7.12 -6.76
C ALA A 258 17.52 7.98 -6.91
N ALA A 259 17.58 9.05 -7.69
CA ALA A 259 16.45 9.94 -7.95
C ALA A 259 16.09 9.94 -9.44
N LEU A 260 14.79 9.92 -9.72
CA LEU A 260 14.22 9.90 -11.06
C LEU A 260 13.59 11.26 -11.39
N THR A 261 13.93 11.83 -12.53
CA THR A 261 13.35 13.08 -13.04
C THR A 261 12.10 12.84 -13.89
N ARG A 262 11.36 13.90 -14.22
CA ARG A 262 10.16 13.80 -15.07
C ARG A 262 10.46 13.31 -16.49
N ASN A 263 11.63 13.62 -17.05
CA ASN A 263 12.03 13.11 -18.37
C ASN A 263 12.57 11.67 -18.30
N GLY A 264 12.65 11.09 -17.09
CA GLY A 264 13.13 9.74 -16.88
C GLY A 264 14.65 9.61 -16.88
N SER A 265 15.40 10.67 -16.59
CA SER A 265 16.83 10.57 -16.26
C SER A 265 17.05 10.22 -14.78
N ILE A 266 18.21 9.66 -14.46
CA ILE A 266 18.52 9.14 -13.12
C ILE A 266 19.80 9.76 -12.58
N LYS A 267 19.77 10.15 -11.30
CA LYS A 267 20.96 10.55 -10.54
C LYS A 267 21.11 9.63 -9.34
N ALA A 268 22.28 9.03 -9.15
CA ALA A 268 22.59 8.21 -7.97
C ALA A 268 23.68 8.85 -7.10
N TRP A 269 23.60 8.61 -5.79
CA TRP A 269 24.58 9.07 -4.80
C TRP A 269 24.61 8.16 -3.57
N GLY A 270 25.69 8.24 -2.78
CA GLY A 270 25.92 7.39 -1.60
C GLY A 270 27.02 6.36 -1.84
N ASN A 271 26.90 5.16 -1.25
CA ASN A 271 27.93 4.13 -1.39
C ASN A 271 27.98 3.62 -2.86
N PRO A 272 29.10 3.78 -3.58
CA PRO A 272 29.20 3.37 -4.98
C PRO A 272 28.98 1.86 -5.19
N TYR A 273 29.45 1.03 -4.25
CA TYR A 273 29.28 -0.43 -4.33
C TYR A 273 27.82 -0.87 -4.19
N SER A 274 26.97 -0.01 -3.62
CA SER A 274 25.55 -0.26 -3.40
C SER A 274 24.65 0.48 -4.39
N GLY A 275 25.21 0.90 -5.53
CA GLY A 275 24.49 1.64 -6.57
C GLY A 275 24.42 3.15 -6.36
N GLY A 276 25.26 3.71 -5.48
CA GLY A 276 25.41 5.16 -5.27
C GLY A 276 26.26 5.87 -6.32
N ALA A 277 26.67 5.16 -7.36
CA ALA A 277 27.36 5.68 -8.54
C ALA A 277 26.90 4.88 -9.78
N ASP A 278 27.32 5.32 -10.96
CA ASP A 278 27.16 4.60 -12.22
C ASP A 278 25.72 4.25 -12.60
N ALA A 279 24.77 5.10 -12.20
CA ALA A 279 23.40 5.03 -12.71
C ALA A 279 23.41 5.12 -14.25
N PRO A 280 22.51 4.37 -14.93
CA PRO A 280 22.52 4.32 -16.38
C PRO A 280 22.24 5.70 -16.99
N SER A 281 23.06 6.09 -17.96
CA SER A 281 22.89 7.34 -18.71
C SER A 281 21.65 7.30 -19.60
N GLY A 282 21.19 8.48 -20.02
CA GLY A 282 20.01 8.66 -20.87
C GLY A 282 18.76 9.07 -20.10
N SER A 283 17.63 8.99 -20.78
CA SER A 283 16.30 9.37 -20.27
C SER A 283 15.24 8.35 -20.72
N GLY A 284 13.97 8.55 -20.32
CA GLY A 284 12.88 7.63 -20.65
C GLY A 284 12.74 6.42 -19.72
N TYR A 285 13.50 6.37 -18.62
CA TYR A 285 13.23 5.42 -17.54
C TYR A 285 11.95 5.84 -16.81
N THR A 286 11.02 4.92 -16.66
CA THR A 286 9.70 5.17 -16.08
C THR A 286 9.64 4.81 -14.59
N LYS A 287 10.50 3.87 -14.15
CA LYS A 287 10.54 3.39 -12.78
C LYS A 287 11.91 2.84 -12.42
N ILE A 288 12.24 2.94 -11.13
CA ILE A 288 13.42 2.30 -10.53
C ILE A 288 12.93 1.25 -9.54
N TYR A 289 13.65 0.13 -9.52
CA TYR A 289 13.50 -0.97 -8.60
C TYR A 289 14.79 -1.14 -7.79
N SER A 290 14.72 -1.54 -6.53
CA SER A 290 15.90 -1.80 -5.70
C SER A 290 15.81 -3.08 -4.90
N ASN A 291 16.97 -3.61 -4.53
CA ASN A 291 17.10 -4.57 -3.45
C ASN A 291 18.11 -4.02 -2.42
N ARG A 292 18.78 -4.91 -1.66
CA ARG A 292 19.72 -4.49 -0.63
C ARG A 292 20.91 -3.69 -1.18
N GLU A 293 21.46 -4.05 -2.33
CA GLU A 293 22.74 -3.49 -2.84
C GLU A 293 22.71 -3.11 -4.34
N ALA A 294 21.62 -3.36 -5.05
CA ALA A 294 21.51 -3.08 -6.48
C ALA A 294 20.18 -2.41 -6.84
N PHE A 295 20.18 -1.79 -8.02
CA PHE A 295 19.01 -1.19 -8.65
C PHE A 295 18.78 -1.74 -10.07
N ALA A 296 17.52 -1.68 -10.50
CA ALA A 296 17.08 -1.99 -11.86
C ALA A 296 16.10 -0.92 -12.37
N THR A 297 16.16 -0.55 -13.64
CA THR A 297 15.21 0.40 -14.27
C THR A 297 14.17 -0.32 -15.10
N LEU A 298 13.09 0.37 -15.44
CA LEU A 298 12.14 -0.05 -16.47
C LEU A 298 11.81 1.12 -17.39
N THR A 299 11.92 0.94 -18.69
CA THR A 299 11.49 1.91 -19.74
C THR A 299 10.09 1.58 -20.26
N ARG A 300 9.50 2.49 -21.05
CA ARG A 300 8.16 2.29 -21.63
C ARG A 300 8.08 1.15 -22.64
N ASP A 301 9.17 0.82 -23.32
CA ASP A 301 9.27 -0.35 -24.20
C ASP A 301 9.59 -1.65 -23.43
N GLY A 302 9.64 -1.58 -22.10
CA GLY A 302 9.90 -2.72 -21.24
C GLY A 302 11.36 -3.19 -21.25
N SER A 303 12.31 -2.32 -21.58
CA SER A 303 13.75 -2.60 -21.41
C SER A 303 14.16 -2.39 -19.95
N ILE A 304 15.14 -3.17 -19.48
CA ILE A 304 15.69 -3.09 -18.13
C ILE A 304 17.18 -2.77 -18.21
N LYS A 305 17.66 -1.87 -17.35
CA LYS A 305 19.09 -1.68 -17.08
C LYS A 305 19.35 -1.80 -15.59
N THR A 306 20.50 -2.34 -15.20
CA THR A 306 20.86 -2.59 -13.80
C THR A 306 22.15 -1.88 -13.42
N TRP A 307 22.29 -1.52 -12.14
CA TRP A 307 23.52 -0.98 -11.57
C TRP A 307 23.63 -1.27 -10.07
N GLY A 308 24.80 -1.05 -9.47
CA GLY A 308 25.14 -1.48 -8.11
C GLY A 308 25.85 -2.83 -8.08
N ASP A 309 25.79 -3.54 -6.94
CA ASP A 309 26.56 -4.76 -6.72
C ASP A 309 26.16 -5.90 -7.67
N VAL A 310 27.14 -6.44 -8.39
CA VAL A 310 26.97 -7.51 -9.39
C VAL A 310 26.32 -8.77 -8.80
N TYR A 311 26.67 -9.14 -7.56
CA TYR A 311 26.13 -10.34 -6.91
C TYR A 311 24.66 -10.18 -6.54
N TYR A 312 24.17 -8.95 -6.44
CA TYR A 312 22.79 -8.62 -6.11
C TYR A 312 21.98 -8.27 -7.36
N GLY A 313 22.49 -8.55 -8.56
CA GLY A 313 21.78 -8.24 -9.81
C GLY A 313 22.04 -6.83 -10.34
N GLY A 314 23.13 -6.20 -9.92
CA GLY A 314 23.61 -4.91 -10.38
C GLY A 314 24.24 -4.95 -11.77
N LYS A 315 25.22 -4.07 -12.01
CA LYS A 315 25.85 -3.95 -13.32
C LYS A 315 26.56 -5.26 -13.69
N ASP A 316 26.42 -5.68 -14.95
CA ASP A 316 27.06 -6.89 -15.51
C ASP A 316 26.69 -8.20 -14.78
N ALA A 317 25.59 -8.20 -14.02
CA ALA A 317 25.13 -9.38 -13.31
C ALA A 317 24.74 -10.50 -14.30
N PRO A 318 25.11 -11.76 -14.01
CA PRO A 318 24.69 -12.90 -14.82
C PRO A 318 23.16 -12.95 -14.94
N ASN A 319 22.68 -13.28 -16.15
CA ASN A 319 21.27 -13.40 -16.48
C ASN A 319 20.44 -12.11 -16.34
N ALA A 320 21.06 -10.95 -16.14
CA ALA A 320 20.35 -9.67 -16.22
C ALA A 320 19.63 -9.55 -17.58
N PRO A 321 18.36 -9.08 -17.61
CA PRO A 321 17.61 -9.00 -18.86
C PRO A 321 18.28 -8.09 -19.90
N THR A 322 18.45 -8.60 -21.13
CA THR A 322 18.97 -7.85 -22.29
C THR A 322 17.90 -7.60 -23.36
N ASP A 323 16.75 -8.24 -23.21
CA ASP A 323 15.59 -8.15 -24.09
C ASP A 323 14.53 -7.18 -23.54
N LYS A 324 13.42 -7.04 -24.27
CA LYS A 324 12.36 -6.05 -24.02
C LYS A 324 11.01 -6.69 -23.67
N GLY A 325 10.02 -5.85 -23.41
CA GLY A 325 8.62 -6.27 -23.18
C GLY A 325 8.30 -6.64 -21.73
N TYR A 326 9.18 -6.31 -20.79
CA TYR A 326 8.88 -6.43 -19.36
C TYR A 326 7.88 -5.34 -18.93
N THR A 327 6.95 -5.72 -18.08
CA THR A 327 5.89 -4.82 -17.57
C THR A 327 6.12 -4.46 -16.11
N LYS A 328 6.80 -5.34 -15.34
CA LYS A 328 7.05 -5.14 -13.92
C LYS A 328 8.30 -5.88 -13.46
N VAL A 329 8.99 -5.32 -12.47
CA VAL A 329 10.12 -5.93 -11.76
C VAL A 329 9.75 -6.08 -10.29
N TYR A 330 10.25 -7.15 -9.68
CA TYR A 330 10.04 -7.54 -8.29
C TYR A 330 11.40 -7.83 -7.67
N SER A 331 11.53 -7.59 -6.37
CA SER A 331 12.79 -7.79 -5.65
C SER A 331 12.62 -8.74 -4.47
N THR A 332 13.57 -9.64 -4.25
CA THR A 332 13.85 -10.14 -2.89
C THR A 332 14.91 -9.25 -2.26
N THR A 333 15.40 -9.60 -1.06
CA THR A 333 16.50 -8.84 -0.45
C THR A 333 17.76 -8.89 -1.32
N ASN A 334 18.00 -9.97 -2.10
CA ASN A 334 19.25 -10.13 -2.84
C ASN A 334 19.12 -10.48 -4.33
N ALA A 335 17.92 -10.50 -4.88
CA ALA A 335 17.68 -10.84 -6.29
C ALA A 335 16.51 -10.05 -6.85
N PHE A 336 16.33 -10.15 -8.16
CA PHE A 336 15.22 -9.58 -8.89
C PHE A 336 14.52 -10.64 -9.74
N ALA A 337 13.26 -10.38 -10.05
CA ALA A 337 12.48 -11.09 -11.06
C ALA A 337 11.68 -10.10 -11.89
N ALA A 338 11.63 -10.28 -13.21
CA ALA A 338 10.85 -9.44 -14.11
C ALA A 338 9.79 -10.25 -14.86
N LEU A 339 8.60 -9.66 -15.00
CA LEU A 339 7.44 -10.26 -15.65
C LEU A 339 7.17 -9.56 -16.99
N LYS A 340 6.89 -10.33 -18.04
CA LYS A 340 6.45 -9.82 -19.34
C LYS A 340 4.95 -9.88 -19.52
N ILE A 341 4.45 -9.21 -20.57
CA ILE A 341 3.03 -9.23 -20.94
C ILE A 341 2.50 -10.62 -21.29
N ASP A 342 3.35 -11.50 -21.84
CA ASP A 342 3.00 -12.90 -22.14
C ASP A 342 3.05 -13.80 -20.88
N GLY A 343 3.38 -13.21 -19.74
CA GLY A 343 3.53 -13.90 -18.48
C GLY A 343 4.82 -14.70 -18.34
N SER A 344 5.82 -14.53 -19.21
CA SER A 344 7.15 -15.10 -18.99
C SER A 344 7.90 -14.35 -17.87
N ILE A 345 8.74 -15.08 -17.13
CA ILE A 345 9.49 -14.57 -15.97
C ILE A 345 10.99 -14.70 -16.21
N LYS A 346 11.75 -13.66 -15.84
CA LYS A 346 13.21 -13.69 -15.81
C LYS A 346 13.73 -13.34 -14.42
N GLY A 347 14.39 -14.27 -13.74
CA GLY A 347 15.11 -14.03 -12.49
C GLY A 347 16.60 -13.71 -12.71
N TRP A 348 17.18 -12.83 -11.88
CA TRP A 348 18.62 -12.56 -11.84
C TRP A 348 19.09 -12.05 -10.46
N GLY A 349 20.41 -12.06 -10.21
CA GLY A 349 21.01 -11.75 -8.91
C GLY A 349 21.37 -13.02 -8.13
N ARG A 350 21.32 -12.99 -6.79
CA ARG A 350 21.74 -14.15 -5.98
C ARG A 350 20.85 -15.36 -6.21
N ALA A 351 21.45 -16.47 -6.64
CA ALA A 351 20.76 -17.72 -6.97
C ALA A 351 19.85 -18.22 -5.84
N TYR A 352 20.37 -18.33 -4.61
CA TYR A 352 19.59 -18.79 -3.45
C TYR A 352 18.45 -17.83 -3.07
N SER A 353 18.48 -16.57 -3.50
CA SER A 353 17.42 -15.58 -3.24
C SER A 353 16.39 -15.49 -4.39
N GLY A 354 16.34 -16.49 -5.27
CA GLY A 354 15.45 -16.53 -6.43
C GLY A 354 16.00 -15.82 -7.68
N GLY A 355 17.30 -15.50 -7.70
CA GLY A 355 17.99 -14.98 -8.88
C GLY A 355 18.31 -16.05 -9.93
N ALA A 356 18.05 -17.32 -9.62
CA ALA A 356 18.14 -18.45 -10.53
C ALA A 356 16.86 -19.29 -10.45
N ASN A 357 16.67 -20.18 -11.43
CA ASN A 357 15.55 -21.14 -11.47
C ASN A 357 14.16 -20.48 -11.47
N SER A 358 14.05 -19.28 -12.07
CA SER A 358 12.73 -18.71 -12.37
C SER A 358 11.96 -19.63 -13.33
N PRO A 359 10.63 -19.70 -13.23
CA PRO A 359 9.80 -20.50 -14.14
C PRO A 359 10.10 -20.26 -15.62
N ASP A 360 10.18 -21.35 -16.40
CA ASP A 360 10.44 -21.36 -17.83
C ASP A 360 9.17 -21.31 -18.70
N ASP A 361 8.01 -21.57 -18.09
CA ASP A 361 6.70 -21.48 -18.72
C ASP A 361 6.07 -20.08 -18.62
N LYS A 362 4.94 -19.91 -19.30
CA LYS A 362 4.26 -18.62 -19.48
C LYS A 362 2.90 -18.58 -18.77
N GLY A 363 2.22 -17.43 -18.87
CA GLY A 363 0.86 -17.22 -18.37
C GLY A 363 0.78 -16.75 -16.91
N TYR A 364 1.90 -16.35 -16.32
CA TYR A 364 1.90 -15.69 -15.01
C TYR A 364 1.36 -14.26 -15.13
N THR A 365 0.56 -13.85 -14.16
CA THR A 365 -0.02 -12.50 -14.10
C THR A 365 0.60 -11.65 -13.01
N GLU A 366 1.16 -12.25 -11.97
CA GLU A 366 1.70 -11.55 -10.81
C GLU A 366 2.82 -12.36 -10.16
N ILE A 367 3.80 -11.67 -9.56
CA ILE A 367 4.85 -12.27 -8.74
C ILE A 367 4.76 -11.68 -7.34
N TYR A 368 4.91 -12.54 -6.34
CA TYR A 368 5.00 -12.20 -4.94
C TYR A 368 6.39 -12.60 -4.45
N SER A 369 6.88 -11.91 -3.43
CA SER A 369 8.22 -12.09 -2.91
C SER A 369 8.22 -12.04 -1.40
N ASN A 370 9.08 -12.84 -0.78
CA ASN A 370 9.49 -12.62 0.59
C ASN A 370 10.97 -12.16 0.64
N ALA A 371 11.64 -12.39 1.76
CA ALA A 371 13.05 -12.02 1.92
C ALA A 371 13.98 -12.64 0.88
N VAL A 372 13.75 -13.90 0.50
CA VAL A 372 14.72 -14.75 -0.23
C VAL A 372 14.06 -15.70 -1.24
N ALA A 373 12.74 -15.62 -1.43
CA ALA A 373 12.02 -16.43 -2.39
C ALA A 373 10.92 -15.63 -3.09
N PHE A 374 10.52 -16.13 -4.25
CA PHE A 374 9.41 -15.64 -5.06
C PHE A 374 8.34 -16.71 -5.24
N ALA A 375 7.11 -16.27 -5.47
CA ALA A 375 6.01 -17.11 -5.91
C ALA A 375 5.21 -16.38 -7.00
N ALA A 376 4.97 -17.04 -8.13
CA ALA A 376 4.23 -16.48 -9.26
C ALA A 376 2.86 -17.14 -9.41
N LEU A 377 1.85 -16.33 -9.73
CA LEU A 377 0.46 -16.74 -9.90
C LEU A 377 0.06 -16.68 -11.37
N LYS A 378 -0.62 -17.71 -11.87
CA LYS A 378 -1.24 -17.71 -13.20
C LYS A 378 -2.71 -17.30 -13.15
N THR A 379 -3.27 -16.98 -14.32
CA THR A 379 -4.72 -16.71 -14.49
C THR A 379 -5.62 -17.85 -14.03
N ASP A 380 -5.18 -19.11 -14.19
CA ASP A 380 -5.92 -20.29 -13.72
C ASP A 380 -5.77 -20.54 -12.21
N GLY A 381 -5.01 -19.67 -11.53
CA GLY A 381 -4.74 -19.72 -10.11
C GLY A 381 -3.65 -20.71 -9.72
N SER A 382 -2.95 -21.35 -10.66
CA SER A 382 -1.78 -22.17 -10.33
C SER A 382 -0.59 -21.32 -9.86
N ILE A 383 0.26 -21.90 -9.02
CA ILE A 383 1.38 -21.21 -8.37
C ILE A 383 2.68 -21.95 -8.67
N LYS A 384 3.75 -21.21 -8.99
CA LYS A 384 5.13 -21.72 -8.88
C LYS A 384 5.95 -20.87 -7.92
N ALA A 385 6.70 -21.52 -7.04
CA ALA A 385 7.64 -20.86 -6.15
C ALA A 385 9.08 -21.21 -6.52
N TRP A 386 10.01 -20.28 -6.28
CA TRP A 386 11.45 -20.48 -6.48
C TRP A 386 12.26 -19.60 -5.52
N GLY A 387 13.52 -19.96 -5.28
CA GLY A 387 14.41 -19.31 -4.31
C GLY A 387 14.74 -20.26 -3.15
N GLU A 388 14.98 -19.70 -1.96
CA GLU A 388 15.43 -20.48 -0.80
C GLU A 388 14.38 -21.51 -0.36
N PRO A 389 14.68 -22.83 -0.41
CA PRO A 389 13.69 -23.87 -0.13
C PRO A 389 13.07 -23.78 1.27
N GLY A 390 13.88 -23.48 2.30
CA GLY A 390 13.42 -23.37 3.68
C GLY A 390 12.52 -22.17 3.96
N ASP A 391 12.54 -21.17 3.07
CA ASP A 391 11.83 -19.89 3.21
C ASP A 391 10.72 -19.74 2.15
N GLY A 392 10.14 -20.86 1.70
CA GLY A 392 9.00 -20.85 0.77
C GLY A 392 9.37 -20.74 -0.71
N GLY A 393 10.64 -20.96 -1.07
CA GLY A 393 11.08 -21.10 -2.45
C GLY A 393 10.75 -22.46 -3.08
N THR A 394 10.14 -23.38 -2.34
CA THR A 394 9.70 -24.69 -2.81
C THR A 394 8.34 -25.05 -2.21
N ASN A 395 7.76 -26.18 -2.64
CA ASN A 395 6.50 -26.73 -2.11
C ASN A 395 5.30 -25.77 -2.24
N ALA A 396 5.22 -25.07 -3.38
CA ALA A 396 3.99 -24.35 -3.72
C ALA A 396 2.82 -25.34 -3.86
N PRO A 397 1.58 -24.97 -3.49
CA PRO A 397 0.45 -25.87 -3.61
C PRO A 397 0.14 -26.23 -5.08
N ASP A 398 -0.11 -27.51 -5.35
CA ASP A 398 -0.43 -28.02 -6.69
C ASP A 398 -1.89 -27.76 -7.14
N GLY A 399 -2.65 -26.99 -6.35
CA GLY A 399 -4.06 -26.66 -6.62
C GLY A 399 -4.26 -25.53 -7.64
N LYS A 400 -5.52 -25.33 -8.05
CA LYS A 400 -5.97 -24.22 -8.91
C LYS A 400 -6.99 -23.35 -8.20
N GLY A 401 -7.26 -22.16 -8.76
CA GLY A 401 -8.26 -21.23 -8.23
C GLY A 401 -7.79 -20.39 -7.03
N TYR A 402 -6.49 -20.36 -6.75
CA TYR A 402 -5.91 -19.35 -5.85
C TYR A 402 -6.02 -17.97 -6.53
N THR A 403 -6.51 -16.97 -5.79
CA THR A 403 -6.80 -15.65 -6.38
C THR A 403 -5.82 -14.56 -5.94
N LYS A 404 -5.20 -14.69 -4.75
CA LYS A 404 -4.21 -13.75 -4.20
C LYS A 404 -3.35 -14.41 -3.11
N PHE A 405 -2.15 -13.88 -2.89
CA PHE A 405 -1.33 -14.15 -1.70
C PHE A 405 -1.61 -13.11 -0.60
N ILE A 406 -1.51 -13.51 0.67
CA ILE A 406 -1.57 -12.60 1.83
C ILE A 406 -0.30 -12.81 2.67
N GLN A 407 0.47 -11.75 2.91
CA GLN A 407 1.59 -11.78 3.86
C GLN A 407 1.18 -11.06 5.13
N ILE A 408 1.54 -11.63 6.28
CA ILE A 408 1.21 -11.10 7.59
C ILE A 408 2.50 -10.58 8.22
N HIS A 409 2.55 -9.28 8.53
CA HIS A 409 3.73 -8.62 9.12
C HIS A 409 3.57 -8.28 10.61
N MET A 410 2.45 -8.65 11.23
CA MET A 410 2.27 -8.55 12.68
C MET A 410 1.74 -9.87 13.23
N PRO A 411 2.15 -10.32 14.43
CA PRO A 411 1.38 -11.36 15.09
C PRO A 411 -0.06 -10.86 15.23
N LEU A 412 -1.04 -11.73 14.98
CA LEU A 412 -2.39 -11.49 15.45
C LEU A 412 -2.27 -11.08 16.92
N LEU A 413 -2.76 -9.88 17.27
CA LEU A 413 -2.88 -9.48 18.66
C LEU A 413 -3.59 -10.65 19.37
N PRO A 414 -3.05 -11.19 20.48
CA PRO A 414 -3.80 -12.15 21.25
C PRO A 414 -5.15 -11.50 21.56
N LEU A 415 -6.24 -12.15 21.14
CA LEU A 415 -7.59 -11.73 21.51
C LEU A 415 -7.57 -11.55 23.02
N LYS A 416 -7.72 -10.31 23.50
CA LYS A 416 -7.86 -10.04 24.93
C LYS A 416 -9.08 -10.84 25.40
N PRO A 417 -8.98 -11.65 26.46
CA PRO A 417 -10.17 -12.04 27.19
C PRO A 417 -10.81 -10.76 27.72
N MET A 418 -11.95 -10.36 27.15
CA MET A 418 -12.77 -9.32 27.73
C MET A 418 -13.48 -9.89 28.96
N ALA A 419 -13.06 -9.39 30.13
CA ALA A 419 -13.72 -9.45 31.43
C ALA A 419 -14.09 -10.84 32.01
N GLN A 420 -13.52 -11.11 33.18
CA GLN A 420 -13.95 -12.17 34.09
C GLN A 420 -15.23 -11.73 34.81
N SER A 421 -16.39 -12.31 34.44
CA SER A 421 -17.58 -12.23 35.29
C SER A 421 -17.42 -13.18 36.48
N ARG A 422 -17.71 -12.69 37.70
CA ARG A 422 -17.73 -13.51 38.90
C ARG A 422 -18.84 -14.54 38.74
N ARG A 423 -18.46 -15.83 38.79
CA ARG A 423 -19.26 -17.06 38.62
C ARG A 423 -19.20 -17.68 37.20
N GLY A 424 -18.02 -18.20 36.86
CA GLY A 424 -17.88 -19.60 36.41
C GLY A 424 -18.57 -20.10 35.14
N VAL A 425 -19.12 -19.26 34.26
CA VAL A 425 -19.70 -19.72 32.98
C VAL A 425 -19.10 -18.92 31.82
N VAL A 426 -18.44 -19.61 30.90
CA VAL A 426 -18.05 -19.05 29.59
C VAL A 426 -19.20 -19.30 28.63
N GLN A 427 -19.93 -18.25 28.24
CA GLN A 427 -20.73 -18.27 27.02
C GLN A 427 -19.83 -17.82 25.86
N ILE A 428 -19.60 -18.72 24.92
CA ILE A 428 -19.12 -18.35 23.58
C ILE A 428 -20.38 -17.90 22.83
N LEU A 429 -20.54 -16.60 22.60
CA LEU A 429 -21.51 -16.16 21.59
C LEU A 429 -20.86 -16.34 20.22
N GLU A 430 -21.31 -17.36 19.50
CA GLU A 430 -21.18 -17.45 18.06
C GLU A 430 -21.64 -16.13 17.43
N ALA A 431 -20.74 -15.43 16.73
CA ALA A 431 -21.17 -14.57 15.64
C ALA A 431 -21.38 -15.47 14.42
N GLN A 432 -22.54 -16.14 14.34
CA GLN A 432 -23.00 -16.77 13.10
C GLN A 432 -24.30 -16.13 12.62
N THR A 433 -24.26 -15.62 11.39
CA THR A 433 -25.24 -15.80 10.28
C THR A 433 -24.65 -15.07 9.06
N HIS A 434 -23.90 -15.68 8.11
CA HIS A 434 -24.22 -16.64 7.00
C HIS A 434 -25.18 -16.09 5.92
N PRO A 435 -25.25 -16.61 4.65
CA PRO A 435 -24.34 -17.50 3.89
C PRO A 435 -24.17 -17.13 2.37
N MET A 436 -22.99 -17.36 1.79
CA MET A 436 -22.88 -18.05 0.48
C MET A 436 -21.48 -18.64 0.34
N ALA A 437 -21.46 -19.95 0.19
CA ALA A 437 -20.28 -20.77 0.08
C ALA A 437 -19.67 -20.67 -1.31
N LYS A 438 -18.38 -20.31 -1.36
CA LYS A 438 -17.40 -21.18 -2.01
C LYS A 438 -16.16 -21.15 -1.14
N ALA A 439 -15.83 -22.30 -0.55
CA ALA A 439 -14.66 -22.46 0.29
C ALA A 439 -13.40 -22.12 -0.52
N ILE A 440 -12.77 -21.00 -0.21
CA ILE A 440 -11.45 -20.63 -0.74
C ILE A 440 -10.45 -21.03 0.35
N PRO A 441 -9.49 -21.96 0.10
CA PRO A 441 -8.45 -22.28 1.07
C PRO A 441 -7.55 -21.06 1.25
N LYS A 442 -7.48 -20.53 2.48
CA LYS A 442 -6.66 -19.37 2.85
C LYS A 442 -5.40 -19.86 3.55
N PHE A 443 -4.24 -19.56 3.00
CA PHE A 443 -2.94 -19.98 3.55
C PHE A 443 -2.35 -18.88 4.46
N ILE A 444 -1.75 -19.27 5.60
CA ILE A 444 -1.22 -18.36 6.62
C ILE A 444 0.25 -18.72 6.89
N GLN A 445 1.17 -17.77 6.74
CA GLN A 445 2.59 -17.92 7.09
C GLN A 445 2.95 -17.06 8.32
N MET A 446 3.70 -17.62 9.29
CA MET A 446 4.20 -16.93 10.49
C MET A 446 5.69 -16.61 10.36
N ILE A 447 6.14 -15.42 10.81
CA ILE A 447 7.51 -14.90 10.59
C ILE A 447 8.37 -14.84 11.89
N MET A 448 7.93 -15.34 13.05
CA MET A 448 8.80 -15.45 14.26
C MET A 448 8.36 -16.60 15.20
N PRO A 449 9.25 -17.16 16.04
CA PRO A 449 8.83 -18.03 17.14
C PRO A 449 7.93 -17.24 18.12
N LEU A 450 6.86 -17.89 18.60
CA LEU A 450 5.95 -17.33 19.61
C LEU A 450 6.75 -16.83 20.82
N LEU A 451 6.49 -15.60 21.26
CA LEU A 451 6.99 -15.09 22.55
C LEU A 451 6.51 -16.04 23.66
N PRO A 452 7.40 -16.54 24.54
CA PRO A 452 6.97 -17.33 25.68
C PRO A 452 6.01 -16.50 26.55
N LEU A 453 4.84 -17.06 26.85
CA LEU A 453 3.92 -16.49 27.84
C LEU A 453 4.68 -16.37 29.18
N LYS A 454 4.88 -15.15 29.68
CA LYS A 454 5.27 -14.96 31.08
C LYS A 454 4.11 -15.43 31.96
N PRO A 455 4.32 -16.29 32.97
CA PRO A 455 3.29 -16.58 33.96
C PRO A 455 3.04 -15.30 34.76
N MET A 456 1.85 -14.71 34.62
CA MET A 456 1.37 -13.70 35.55
C MET A 456 0.57 -14.37 36.66
N ALA A 457 0.97 -14.07 37.89
CA ALA A 457 0.26 -14.29 39.14
C ALA A 457 0.05 -15.74 39.62
N GLN A 458 0.87 -16.09 40.61
CA GLN A 458 0.65 -17.17 41.56
C GLN A 458 -0.53 -16.76 42.47
N SER A 459 -1.69 -17.42 42.32
CA SER A 459 -2.78 -17.30 43.29
C SER A 459 -2.48 -18.19 44.49
N ARG A 460 -2.38 -17.57 45.67
CA ARG A 460 -2.29 -18.25 46.96
C ARG A 460 -3.61 -18.97 47.24
N ARG A 461 -3.60 -20.29 47.08
CA ARG A 461 -4.22 -21.30 47.96
C ARG A 461 -3.97 -22.67 47.35
N GLY A 462 -3.05 -23.42 47.93
CA GLY A 462 -2.88 -24.82 47.62
C GLY A 462 -4.11 -25.60 48.08
N VAL A 463 -4.73 -26.33 47.16
CA VAL A 463 -5.53 -27.52 47.45
C VAL A 463 -5.40 -28.45 46.24
N VAL A 464 -4.89 -29.65 46.50
CA VAL A 464 -5.01 -30.81 45.62
C VAL A 464 -6.42 -31.37 45.84
N GLN A 465 -7.21 -31.50 44.79
CA GLN A 465 -8.37 -32.39 44.78
C GLN A 465 -8.34 -33.22 43.49
N ILE A 466 -8.20 -34.52 43.70
CA ILE A 466 -8.51 -35.57 42.73
C ILE A 466 -9.95 -35.98 43.05
N LEU A 467 -10.82 -36.04 42.04
CA LEU A 467 -11.91 -37.02 42.03
C LEU A 467 -12.32 -37.39 40.60
N GLU A 468 -12.67 -38.66 40.48
CA GLU A 468 -12.91 -39.50 39.31
C GLU A 468 -14.10 -39.11 38.42
N ALA A 469 -14.14 -39.80 37.28
CA ALA A 469 -15.01 -39.60 36.13
C ALA A 469 -16.31 -40.47 36.15
N GLN A 470 -17.16 -40.20 35.14
CA GLN A 470 -18.25 -41.03 34.55
C GLN A 470 -19.66 -40.88 35.18
N THR A 471 -20.80 -40.85 34.46
CA THR A 471 -21.19 -41.31 33.10
C THR A 471 -22.40 -40.53 32.50
N HIS A 472 -22.54 -40.68 31.17
CA HIS A 472 -23.57 -40.17 30.23
C HIS A 472 -24.94 -40.86 30.31
N PRO A 473 -25.98 -40.30 29.63
CA PRO A 473 -26.49 -40.89 28.38
C PRO A 473 -26.81 -39.79 27.33
N ILE A 474 -26.49 -39.89 26.04
CA ILE A 474 -27.09 -40.71 24.97
C ILE A 474 -26.07 -40.79 23.79
N TYR A 475 -25.85 -41.99 23.26
CA TYR A 475 -24.97 -42.39 22.13
C TYR A 475 -25.75 -42.40 20.78
N PRO A 476 -25.14 -42.49 19.56
CA PRO A 476 -24.05 -43.43 19.18
C PRO A 476 -22.91 -42.97 18.24
N LEU A 477 -21.75 -43.63 18.43
CA LEU A 477 -20.79 -44.22 17.47
C LEU A 477 -20.61 -43.53 16.08
N THR A 478 -19.41 -43.30 15.51
CA THR A 478 -18.15 -44.06 15.57
C THR A 478 -16.98 -43.31 14.90
N LYS A 479 -15.74 -43.56 15.38
CA LYS A 479 -14.42 -43.67 14.70
C LYS A 479 -13.92 -42.50 13.81
N ALA A 480 -12.83 -41.79 14.13
CA ALA A 480 -11.38 -42.13 14.23
C ALA A 480 -10.65 -41.30 13.14
N ILE A 481 -9.40 -40.82 13.25
CA ILE A 481 -8.13 -41.56 13.41
C ILE A 481 -6.99 -40.59 13.82
N SER A 482 -6.19 -41.07 14.77
CA SER A 482 -4.74 -40.94 15.04
C SER A 482 -3.93 -39.65 14.78
N ARG A 483 -3.27 -39.21 15.86
CA ARG A 483 -1.94 -38.57 15.86
C ARG A 483 -0.86 -39.58 15.44
N PHE A 484 0.31 -39.15 14.97
CA PHE A 484 1.57 -39.24 15.73
C PHE A 484 2.74 -38.55 15.02
N ILE A 485 3.42 -37.72 15.81
CA ILE A 485 4.77 -37.20 15.62
C ILE A 485 5.73 -38.27 16.14
N GLN A 486 6.81 -38.56 15.41
CA GLN A 486 7.96 -39.25 15.97
C GLN A 486 9.17 -38.31 15.97
N LEU A 487 9.63 -38.02 17.18
CA LEU A 487 10.83 -37.26 17.52
C LEU A 487 12.00 -38.25 17.67
N ILE A 488 13.17 -37.92 17.10
CA ILE A 488 14.45 -38.57 17.44
C ILE A 488 15.39 -37.49 18.02
N LYS A 489 15.47 -37.51 19.37
CA LYS A 489 16.57 -37.27 20.36
C LYS A 489 17.93 -36.64 19.95
N PRO A 490 18.80 -36.23 20.91
CA PRO A 490 18.57 -35.64 22.26
C PRO A 490 19.59 -34.52 22.64
N LEU A 491 19.36 -33.80 23.75
CA LEU A 491 20.46 -33.25 24.57
C LEU A 491 20.13 -33.30 26.08
N LEU A 492 21.20 -33.51 26.86
CA LEU A 492 21.24 -34.10 28.20
C LEU A 492 20.77 -33.21 29.38
N LEU A 493 20.37 -33.92 30.43
CA LEU A 493 20.05 -33.57 31.82
C LEU A 493 20.91 -32.48 32.50
N LEU A 494 20.26 -31.62 33.30
CA LEU A 494 20.82 -31.14 34.56
C LEU A 494 19.80 -31.35 35.70
N LYS A 495 20.21 -32.12 36.72
CA LYS A 495 19.48 -32.41 37.96
C LYS A 495 19.53 -31.20 38.91
N LEU A 496 18.43 -30.92 39.61
CA LEU A 496 18.48 -30.29 40.93
C LEU A 496 17.52 -31.05 41.86
N MET A 497 18.07 -31.72 42.88
CA MET A 497 17.31 -32.38 43.94
C MET A 497 16.84 -31.37 44.98
N ALA A 498 15.60 -31.49 45.41
CA ALA A 498 15.04 -30.79 46.55
C ALA A 498 15.44 -31.48 47.87
N GLN A 499 15.86 -30.67 48.86
CA GLN A 499 15.94 -31.08 50.26
C GLN A 499 14.53 -31.23 50.84
N LEU A 500 14.29 -32.34 51.54
CA LEU A 500 13.18 -32.54 52.47
C LEU A 500 13.77 -32.75 53.88
N HIS A 501 13.08 -32.20 54.86
CA HIS A 501 13.59 -31.85 56.18
C HIS A 501 12.94 -32.73 57.26
N ARG A 502 13.70 -32.97 58.34
CA ARG A 502 13.32 -33.25 59.75
C ARG A 502 13.45 -34.68 60.30
N GLY A 503 14.14 -34.75 61.44
CA GLY A 503 14.13 -35.84 62.41
C GLY A 503 15.17 -35.66 63.53
N VAL A 504 14.80 -34.88 64.56
CA VAL A 504 15.14 -34.98 66.01
C VAL A 504 16.44 -35.70 66.44
N ALA A 505 17.37 -34.94 67.02
CA ALA A 505 17.85 -35.02 68.42
C ALA A 505 18.76 -33.81 68.70
#